data_AF-A0A960VBF4-F1
#
_entry.id   AF-A0A960VBF4-F1
#
_cell.length_a   1.000
_cell.length_b   1.000
_cell.length_c   1.000
_cell.angle_alpha   90.00
_cell.angle_beta   90.00
_cell.angle_gamma   90.00
#
_symmetry.space_group_name_H-M   'P 1'
#
loop_
_entity.id
_entity.type
_entity.pdbx_description
1 polymer ?
#
loop_
_entity_poly.entity_id
_entity_poly.type
_entity_poly.pdbx_seq_one_letter_code
_entity_poly.pdbx_strand_id
1 'polypeptide(L)'
;MKIQTIQSYKQKDFVKARRLAHQYIKSTSGNLNPNDRVVKIYFKVESDLSKMDFYLDKLYKQEEQKDPNIYKFIYYLLDKAYLGKDVYLAKKWGEIFLFEAGNTKFYSRGIFAYSGLLYIADEKSPSKKVLKRIPRKKMKKKWRFKYSLLKVALYKNEKKAIKQAKKYLSKYYESNHSDFVIAMLIQSYLNVKDYRNAKEWKQKLDSDFPDNGFQNEFASIAN
;
A
#
# COMPACT_ATOMS: atom_id res chain seq x y z
N MET A 1 21.76 10.16 20.28
CA MET A 1 20.61 9.45 19.65
C MET A 1 20.36 9.84 18.19
N LYS A 2 20.11 11.12 17.83
CA LYS A 2 19.81 11.51 16.42
C LYS A 2 20.80 10.98 15.38
N ILE A 3 22.09 11.24 15.60
CA ILE A 3 23.18 10.85 14.68
C ILE A 3 23.22 9.32 14.50
N GLN A 4 23.18 8.58 15.60
CA GLN A 4 23.20 7.12 15.61
C GLN A 4 21.99 6.53 14.86
N THR A 5 20.78 7.07 15.06
CA THR A 5 19.59 6.61 14.31
C THR A 5 19.76 6.79 12.80
N ILE A 6 20.25 7.95 12.38
CA ILE A 6 20.48 8.25 10.96
C ILE A 6 21.55 7.33 10.37
N GLN A 7 22.63 7.08 11.12
CA GLN A 7 23.72 6.21 10.69
C GLN A 7 23.26 4.75 10.55
N SER A 8 22.56 4.20 11.54
CA SER A 8 22.00 2.85 11.46
C SER A 8 21.01 2.70 10.29
N TYR A 9 20.17 3.71 10.03
CA TYR A 9 19.28 3.70 8.88
C TYR A 9 20.05 3.68 7.55
N LYS A 10 21.13 4.47 7.42
CA LYS A 10 21.99 4.48 6.22
C LYS A 10 22.71 3.15 6.01
N GLN A 11 23.09 2.48 7.09
CA GLN A 11 23.72 1.15 7.08
C GLN A 11 22.72 0.00 6.85
N LYS A 12 21.43 0.31 6.64
CA LYS A 12 20.32 -0.66 6.50
C LYS A 12 20.10 -1.56 7.72
N ASP A 13 20.64 -1.18 8.88
CA ASP A 13 20.30 -1.81 10.16
C ASP A 13 18.97 -1.22 10.67
N PHE A 14 17.88 -1.68 10.07
CA PHE A 14 16.54 -1.16 10.35
C PHE A 14 16.04 -1.52 11.75
N VAL A 15 16.50 -2.64 12.32
CA VAL A 15 16.15 -3.05 13.69
C VAL A 15 16.74 -2.06 14.69
N LYS A 16 18.03 -1.74 14.57
CA LYS A 16 18.68 -0.75 15.43
C LYS A 16 18.16 0.65 15.18
N ALA A 17 17.95 1.04 13.92
CA ALA A 17 17.37 2.34 13.57
C ALA A 17 15.98 2.53 14.18
N ARG A 18 15.11 1.51 14.13
CA ARG A 18 13.79 1.53 14.76
C ARG A 18 13.89 1.74 16.27
N ARG A 19 14.72 0.94 16.95
CA ARG A 19 14.91 1.05 18.41
C ARG A 19 15.37 2.45 18.82
N LEU A 20 16.37 3.00 18.13
CA LEU A 20 16.91 4.34 18.43
C LEU A 20 15.92 5.46 18.09
N ALA A 21 15.15 5.32 17.00
CA ALA A 21 14.10 6.27 16.64
C ALA A 21 12.97 6.29 17.68
N HIS A 22 12.57 5.12 18.19
CA HIS A 22 11.55 4.99 19.22
C HIS A 22 11.98 5.62 20.55
N GLN A 23 13.22 5.38 20.97
CA GLN A 23 13.80 6.04 22.15
C GLN A 23 13.81 7.57 21.99
N TYR A 24 14.15 8.05 20.79
CA TYR A 24 14.15 9.48 20.49
C TYR A 24 12.76 10.09 20.61
N ILE A 25 11.75 9.48 19.99
CA ILE A 25 10.37 9.95 20.07
C ILE A 25 9.84 9.96 21.51
N LYS A 26 10.19 8.95 22.30
CA LYS A 26 9.83 8.94 23.73
C LYS A 26 10.48 10.10 24.50
N SER A 27 11.75 10.41 24.19
CA SER A 27 12.49 11.49 24.88
C SER A 27 11.98 12.90 24.57
N THR A 28 11.21 13.09 23.49
CA THR A 28 10.64 14.42 23.16
C THR A 28 9.30 14.69 23.85
N SER A 29 8.86 13.81 24.77
CA SER A 29 7.58 13.93 25.49
C SER A 29 6.36 14.13 24.59
N GLY A 30 6.46 13.67 23.33
CA GLY A 30 5.40 13.83 22.34
C GLY A 30 5.38 15.17 21.61
N ASN A 31 6.27 16.13 21.89
CA ASN A 31 6.46 17.31 21.05
C ASN A 31 7.30 16.89 19.83
N LEU A 32 6.63 16.52 18.74
CA LEU A 32 7.26 15.94 17.57
C LEU A 32 7.28 16.99 16.46
N ASN A 33 8.46 17.25 15.92
CA ASN A 33 8.59 18.10 14.74
C ASN A 33 8.50 17.22 13.48
N PRO A 34 7.49 17.40 12.60
CA PRO A 34 7.35 16.60 11.38
C PRO A 34 8.50 16.79 10.39
N ASN A 35 9.29 17.87 10.52
CA ASN A 35 10.50 18.11 9.73
C ASN A 35 11.73 17.33 10.23
N ASP A 36 11.73 16.82 11.47
CA ASP A 36 12.85 16.09 12.05
C ASP A 36 13.13 14.79 11.27
N ARG A 37 14.41 14.57 10.94
CA ARG A 37 14.85 13.38 10.22
C ARG A 37 14.60 12.10 11.00
N VAL A 38 14.68 12.12 12.33
CA VAL A 38 14.43 10.93 13.15
C VAL A 38 12.95 10.56 13.16
N VAL A 39 12.05 11.54 13.22
CA VAL A 39 10.59 11.31 13.08
C VAL A 39 10.29 10.72 11.70
N LYS A 40 10.90 11.26 10.64
CA LYS A 40 10.79 10.69 9.28
C LYS A 40 11.31 9.26 9.17
N ILE A 41 12.38 8.91 9.89
CA ILE A 41 12.93 7.55 9.93
C ILE A 41 11.98 6.63 10.69
N TYR A 42 11.50 7.05 11.85
CA TYR A 42 10.55 6.30 12.67
C TYR A 42 9.37 5.78 11.84
N PHE A 43 8.63 6.67 11.17
CA PHE A 43 7.48 6.27 10.36
C PHE A 43 7.83 5.36 9.16
N LYS A 44 9.09 5.33 8.73
CA LYS A 44 9.54 4.42 7.67
C LYS A 44 9.83 3.01 8.20
N VAL A 45 10.48 2.91 9.36
CA VAL A 45 11.02 1.64 9.89
C VAL A 45 10.11 1.00 10.93
N GLU A 46 9.19 1.75 11.52
CA GLU A 46 8.21 1.21 12.45
C GLU A 46 7.27 0.23 11.72
N SER A 47 6.95 -0.87 12.41
CA SER A 47 6.07 -1.93 11.93
C SER A 47 4.79 -2.02 12.76
N ASP A 48 4.80 -1.50 13.99
CA ASP A 48 3.63 -1.44 14.87
C ASP A 48 2.71 -0.28 14.45
N LEU A 49 1.59 -0.63 13.83
CA LEU A 49 0.63 0.34 13.29
C LEU A 49 -0.07 1.15 14.38
N SER A 50 -0.33 0.56 15.56
CA SER A 50 -0.95 1.25 16.69
C SER A 50 -0.02 2.34 17.25
N LYS A 51 1.29 2.04 17.35
CA LYS A 51 2.27 3.07 17.72
C LYS A 51 2.39 4.17 16.66
N MET A 52 2.34 3.81 15.39
CA MET A 52 2.34 4.81 14.31
C MET A 52 1.10 5.70 14.38
N ASP A 53 -0.10 5.12 14.55
CA ASP A 53 -1.35 5.87 14.72
C ASP A 53 -1.29 6.83 15.90
N PHE A 54 -0.85 6.38 17.06
CA PHE A 54 -0.73 7.22 18.26
C PHE A 54 0.14 8.47 18.03
N TYR A 55 1.35 8.30 17.48
CA TYR A 55 2.23 9.45 17.25
C TYR A 55 1.78 10.32 16.08
N LEU A 56 1.12 9.72 15.08
CA LEU A 56 0.56 10.45 13.96
C LEU A 56 -0.63 11.30 14.39
N ASP A 57 -1.50 10.79 15.27
CA ASP A 57 -2.62 11.53 15.86
C ASP A 57 -2.14 12.74 16.66
N LYS A 58 -1.06 12.56 17.46
CA LYS A 58 -0.41 13.67 18.16
C LYS A 58 0.12 14.74 17.21
N LEU A 59 0.91 14.34 16.21
CA LEU A 59 1.44 15.24 15.19
C LEU A 59 0.32 15.99 14.45
N TYR A 60 -0.73 15.26 14.09
CA TYR A 60 -1.86 15.81 13.37
C TYR A 60 -2.62 16.84 14.20
N LYS A 61 -2.76 16.64 15.52
CA LYS A 61 -3.46 17.58 16.42
C LYS A 61 -2.62 18.78 16.84
N GLN A 62 -1.30 18.74 16.70
CA GLN A 62 -0.38 19.78 17.18
C GLN A 62 -0.39 21.06 16.34
N GLU A 63 -0.68 20.97 15.04
CA GLU A 63 -0.56 22.12 14.13
C GLU A 63 -1.94 22.52 13.58
N GLU A 64 -2.28 23.82 13.66
CA GLU A 64 -3.47 24.37 12.98
C GLU A 64 -3.34 24.23 11.46
N GLN A 65 -2.18 24.60 10.91
CA GLN A 65 -1.82 24.36 9.52
C GLN A 65 -0.95 23.11 9.40
N LYS A 66 -1.46 22.08 8.72
CA LYS A 66 -0.77 20.78 8.63
C LYS A 66 0.50 20.86 7.79
N ASP A 67 1.65 20.52 8.37
CA ASP A 67 2.90 20.34 7.62
C ASP A 67 2.76 19.23 6.55
N PRO A 68 3.24 19.44 5.30
CA PRO A 68 3.14 18.46 4.23
C PRO A 68 3.76 17.07 4.53
N ASN A 69 4.72 16.99 5.47
CA ASN A 69 5.30 15.73 5.92
C ASN A 69 4.31 14.88 6.73
N ILE A 70 3.28 15.46 7.34
CA ILE A 70 2.23 14.71 8.03
C ILE A 70 1.53 13.79 7.02
N TYR A 71 1.17 14.29 5.84
CA TYR A 71 0.59 13.45 4.78
C TYR A 71 1.56 12.36 4.31
N LYS A 72 2.86 12.63 4.30
CA LYS A 72 3.86 11.59 4.00
C LYS A 72 3.85 10.48 5.05
N PHE A 73 3.65 10.80 6.33
CA PHE A 73 3.54 9.81 7.41
C PHE A 73 2.22 9.03 7.33
N ILE A 74 1.11 9.73 7.05
CA ILE A 74 -0.18 9.08 6.74
C ILE A 74 -0.01 8.09 5.59
N TYR A 75 0.67 8.47 4.51
CA TYR A 75 0.98 7.54 3.42
C TYR A 75 1.76 6.30 3.91
N TYR A 76 2.79 6.47 4.75
CA TYR A 76 3.54 5.31 5.28
C TYR A 76 2.68 4.39 6.15
N LEU A 77 1.79 4.95 6.97
CA LEU A 77 0.83 4.17 7.73
C LEU A 77 -0.11 3.40 6.78
N LEU A 78 -0.73 4.08 5.81
CA LEU A 78 -1.64 3.46 4.84
C LEU A 78 -0.95 2.37 4.01
N ASP A 79 0.30 2.61 3.58
CA ASP A 79 1.08 1.63 2.82
C ASP A 79 1.32 0.38 3.67
N LYS A 80 1.77 0.53 4.93
CA LYS A 80 2.01 -0.62 5.83
C LYS A 80 0.72 -1.33 6.25
N ALA A 81 -0.33 -0.57 6.57
CA ALA A 81 -1.65 -1.11 6.86
C ALA A 81 -2.17 -1.94 5.68
N TYR A 82 -1.98 -1.44 4.45
CA TYR A 82 -2.33 -2.16 3.25
C TYR A 82 -1.53 -3.46 3.06
N LEU A 83 -0.22 -3.44 3.32
CA LEU A 83 0.61 -4.66 3.26
C LEU A 83 0.22 -5.66 4.36
N GLY A 84 -0.17 -5.17 5.54
CA GLY A 84 -0.63 -5.98 6.68
C GLY A 84 -2.12 -6.33 6.67
N LYS A 85 -2.89 -5.88 5.67
CA LYS A 85 -4.36 -6.01 5.58
C LYS A 85 -5.11 -5.46 6.81
N ASP A 86 -4.55 -4.49 7.51
CA ASP A 86 -5.18 -3.84 8.68
C ASP A 86 -6.10 -2.70 8.22
N VAL A 87 -7.40 -2.96 8.25
CA VAL A 87 -8.42 -2.01 7.77
C VAL A 87 -8.78 -0.97 8.83
N TYR A 88 -8.64 -1.27 10.12
CA TYR A 88 -9.25 -0.48 11.20
C TYR A 88 -8.66 0.95 11.24
N LEU A 89 -7.33 1.04 11.24
CA LEU A 89 -6.63 2.32 11.26
C LEU A 89 -6.71 3.05 9.90
N ALA A 90 -6.94 2.30 8.83
CA ALA A 90 -6.95 2.81 7.47
C ALA A 90 -8.16 3.68 7.15
N LYS A 91 -9.30 3.48 7.82
CA LYS A 91 -10.53 4.24 7.56
C LYS A 91 -10.36 5.72 7.93
N LYS A 92 -9.97 5.98 9.17
CA LYS A 92 -9.68 7.35 9.68
C LYS A 92 -8.65 8.07 8.81
N TRP A 93 -7.48 7.46 8.65
CA TRP A 93 -6.36 8.12 7.97
C TRP A 93 -6.54 8.17 6.45
N GLY A 94 -7.28 7.22 5.88
CA GLY A 94 -7.60 7.20 4.47
C GLY A 94 -8.50 8.36 4.05
N GLU A 95 -9.51 8.69 4.85
CA GLU A 95 -10.39 9.85 4.61
C GLU A 95 -9.62 11.17 4.70
N ILE A 96 -8.85 11.37 5.76
CA ILE A 96 -7.99 12.55 5.92
C ILE A 96 -7.07 12.68 4.70
N PHE A 97 -6.40 11.60 4.30
CA PHE A 97 -5.50 11.63 3.15
C PHE A 97 -6.23 11.93 1.83
N LEU A 98 -7.45 11.42 1.66
CA LEU A 98 -8.25 11.66 0.46
C LEU A 98 -8.55 13.14 0.24
N PHE A 99 -8.97 13.83 1.30
CA PHE A 99 -9.44 15.21 1.24
C PHE A 99 -8.32 16.24 1.35
N GLU A 100 -7.29 15.97 2.16
CA GLU A 100 -6.31 17.00 2.52
C GLU A 100 -4.97 16.85 1.81
N ALA A 101 -4.62 15.63 1.37
CA ALA A 101 -3.30 15.37 0.81
C ALA A 101 -3.18 15.62 -0.71
N GLY A 102 -4.16 16.29 -1.35
CA GLY A 102 -4.25 16.42 -2.82
C GLY A 102 -2.98 16.93 -3.51
N ASN A 103 -2.20 17.77 -2.82
CA ASN A 103 -0.97 18.37 -3.35
C ASN A 103 0.31 17.56 -3.06
N THR A 104 0.22 16.46 -2.30
CA THR A 104 1.41 15.67 -1.96
C THR A 104 1.88 14.78 -3.10
N LYS A 105 3.19 14.64 -3.28
CA LYS A 105 3.78 13.70 -4.26
C LYS A 105 3.43 12.22 -4.00
N PHE A 106 2.95 11.91 -2.81
CA PHE A 106 2.49 10.59 -2.40
C PHE A 106 1.01 10.35 -2.69
N TYR A 107 0.25 11.36 -3.16
CA TYR A 107 -1.21 11.30 -3.25
C TYR A 107 -1.69 10.07 -4.00
N SER A 108 -1.22 9.86 -5.23
CA SER A 108 -1.62 8.69 -6.03
C SER A 108 -1.30 7.35 -5.38
N ARG A 109 -0.26 7.27 -4.53
CA ARG A 109 0.11 6.03 -3.84
C ARG A 109 -0.75 5.80 -2.59
N GLY A 110 -0.99 6.85 -1.81
CA GLY A 110 -1.85 6.75 -0.64
C GLY A 110 -3.31 6.51 -1.01
N ILE A 111 -3.84 7.15 -2.06
CA ILE A 111 -5.18 6.86 -2.58
C ILE A 111 -5.29 5.43 -3.10
N PHE A 112 -4.23 4.90 -3.71
CA PHE A 112 -4.17 3.51 -4.12
C PHE A 112 -4.22 2.56 -2.91
N ALA A 113 -3.39 2.79 -1.89
CA ALA A 113 -3.38 2.00 -0.67
C ALA A 113 -4.73 2.05 0.06
N TYR A 114 -5.32 3.25 0.18
CA TYR A 114 -6.63 3.43 0.79
C TYR A 114 -7.75 2.73 0.03
N SER A 115 -7.80 2.87 -1.30
CA SER A 115 -8.75 2.13 -2.13
C SER A 115 -8.55 0.61 -2.02
N GLY A 116 -7.31 0.14 -1.91
CA GLY A 116 -6.98 -1.25 -1.64
C GLY A 116 -7.53 -1.73 -0.29
N LEU A 117 -7.37 -0.94 0.77
CA LEU A 117 -7.90 -1.22 2.11
C LEU A 117 -9.42 -1.26 2.14
N LEU A 118 -10.09 -0.28 1.50
CA LEU A 118 -11.55 -0.30 1.34
C LEU A 118 -12.02 -1.54 0.58
N TYR A 119 -11.27 -1.97 -0.43
CA TYR A 119 -11.60 -3.19 -1.16
C TYR A 119 -11.45 -4.45 -0.29
N ILE A 120 -10.34 -4.55 0.47
CA ILE A 120 -10.11 -5.64 1.43
C ILE A 120 -11.25 -5.71 2.47
N ALA A 121 -11.81 -4.56 2.84
CA ALA A 121 -12.95 -4.42 3.74
C ALA A 121 -14.33 -4.72 3.10
N ASP A 122 -14.35 -5.21 1.86
CA ASP A 122 -15.56 -5.38 1.03
C ASP A 122 -16.36 -4.09 0.73
N GLU A 123 -15.79 -2.91 1.00
CA GLU A 123 -16.35 -1.61 0.66
C GLU A 123 -16.08 -1.26 -0.83
N LYS A 124 -16.56 -2.10 -1.76
CA LYS A 124 -16.29 -1.99 -3.21
C LYS A 124 -16.74 -0.66 -3.82
N SER A 125 -17.90 -0.14 -3.43
CA SER A 125 -18.44 1.12 -3.97
C SER A 125 -17.62 2.35 -3.50
N PRO A 126 -17.34 2.51 -2.19
CA PRO A 126 -16.37 3.49 -1.69
C PRO A 126 -14.99 3.36 -2.37
N SER A 127 -14.46 2.14 -2.46
CA SER A 127 -13.17 1.89 -3.11
C SER A 127 -13.13 2.41 -4.56
N LYS A 128 -14.19 2.15 -5.35
CA LYS A 128 -14.34 2.70 -6.71
C LYS A 128 -14.33 4.23 -6.74
N LYS A 129 -15.06 4.88 -5.82
CA LYS A 129 -15.15 6.34 -5.75
C LYS A 129 -13.78 6.95 -5.42
N VAL A 130 -13.07 6.37 -4.45
CA VAL A 130 -11.72 6.79 -4.06
C VAL A 130 -10.74 6.62 -5.22
N LEU A 131 -10.75 5.47 -5.90
CA LEU A 131 -9.83 5.18 -6.99
C LEU A 131 -9.97 6.13 -8.20
N LYS A 132 -11.17 6.68 -8.43
CA LYS A 132 -11.41 7.67 -9.51
C LYS A 132 -10.69 9.00 -9.27
N ARG A 133 -10.30 9.30 -8.02
CA ARG A 133 -9.61 10.55 -7.64
C ARG A 133 -8.14 10.56 -8.02
N ILE A 134 -7.57 9.43 -8.45
CA ILE A 134 -6.15 9.35 -8.80
C ILE A 134 -5.86 10.07 -10.13
N PRO A 135 -5.03 11.13 -10.15
CA PRO A 135 -4.72 11.87 -11.36
C PRO A 135 -3.81 11.07 -12.32
N ARG A 136 -4.37 10.60 -13.44
CA ARG A 136 -3.67 9.74 -14.40
C ARG A 136 -2.46 10.40 -15.10
N LYS A 137 -2.53 11.72 -15.36
CA LYS A 137 -1.52 12.46 -16.15
C LYS A 137 -0.13 12.48 -15.49
N LYS A 138 -0.04 12.44 -14.15
CA LYS A 138 1.22 12.56 -13.40
C LYS A 138 1.78 11.23 -12.87
N MET A 139 1.16 10.10 -13.23
CA MET A 139 1.53 8.79 -12.66
C MET A 139 2.75 8.18 -13.36
N LYS A 140 3.75 7.77 -12.58
CA LYS A 140 4.92 7.00 -13.08
C LYS A 140 4.47 5.66 -13.68
N LYS A 141 5.18 5.18 -14.70
CA LYS A 141 4.86 3.95 -15.45
C LYS A 141 4.57 2.73 -14.55
N LYS A 142 5.44 2.43 -13.57
CA LYS A 142 5.25 1.34 -12.60
C LYS A 142 3.92 1.42 -11.82
N TRP A 143 3.46 2.62 -11.50
CA TRP A 143 2.23 2.84 -10.74
C TRP A 143 0.98 2.79 -11.61
N ARG A 144 1.08 3.13 -12.91
CA ARG A 144 -0.03 2.96 -13.85
C ARG A 144 -0.47 1.50 -13.92
N PHE A 145 0.49 0.58 -13.84
CA PHE A 145 0.21 -0.85 -13.83
C PHE A 145 -0.46 -1.31 -12.52
N LYS A 146 0.06 -0.92 -11.36
CA LYS A 146 -0.58 -1.22 -10.06
C LYS A 146 -2.02 -0.69 -10.00
N TYR A 147 -2.23 0.53 -10.46
CA TYR A 147 -3.56 1.13 -10.58
C TYR A 147 -4.49 0.34 -11.52
N SER A 148 -4.00 -0.03 -12.71
CA SER A 148 -4.75 -0.87 -13.66
C SER A 148 -5.13 -2.21 -13.05
N LEU A 149 -4.27 -2.78 -12.21
CA LEU A 149 -4.61 -4.00 -11.49
C LEU A 149 -5.82 -3.77 -10.57
N LEU A 150 -5.79 -2.73 -9.72
CA LEU A 150 -6.89 -2.43 -8.78
C LEU A 150 -8.19 -2.08 -9.45
N LYS A 151 -8.13 -1.44 -10.62
CA LYS A 151 -9.33 -1.26 -11.43
C LYS A 151 -9.95 -2.57 -11.86
N VAL A 152 -9.17 -3.58 -12.23
CA VAL A 152 -9.77 -4.84 -12.68
C VAL A 152 -10.43 -5.59 -11.54
N ALA A 153 -9.86 -5.63 -10.33
CA ALA A 153 -10.55 -6.24 -9.19
C ALA A 153 -11.85 -5.52 -8.78
N LEU A 154 -11.96 -4.24 -9.11
CA LEU A 154 -13.13 -3.42 -8.79
C LEU A 154 -14.17 -3.40 -9.93
N TYR A 155 -13.73 -3.38 -11.18
CA TYR A 155 -14.56 -3.18 -12.38
C TYR A 155 -14.52 -4.42 -13.27
N LYS A 156 -15.69 -5.01 -13.54
CA LYS A 156 -15.84 -6.09 -14.53
C LYS A 156 -15.43 -5.57 -15.93
N ASN A 157 -14.57 -6.29 -16.65
CA ASN A 157 -14.33 -6.20 -18.12
C ASN A 157 -13.51 -5.02 -18.74
N GLU A 158 -12.44 -4.49 -18.12
CA GLU A 158 -11.54 -3.53 -18.81
C GLU A 158 -10.36 -4.21 -19.56
N LYS A 159 -10.56 -4.65 -20.82
CA LYS A 159 -9.54 -5.31 -21.67
C LYS A 159 -8.17 -4.61 -21.73
N LYS A 160 -8.15 -3.26 -21.73
CA LYS A 160 -6.92 -2.46 -21.78
C LYS A 160 -6.09 -2.56 -20.49
N ALA A 161 -6.74 -2.70 -19.33
CA ALA A 161 -6.08 -2.87 -18.04
C ALA A 161 -5.40 -4.26 -17.96
N ILE A 162 -5.98 -5.28 -18.59
CA ILE A 162 -5.46 -6.65 -18.64
C ILE A 162 -4.14 -6.77 -19.41
N LYS A 163 -4.06 -6.23 -20.63
CA LYS A 163 -2.82 -6.26 -21.43
C LYS A 163 -1.67 -5.55 -20.71
N GLN A 164 -2.00 -4.49 -19.96
CA GLN A 164 -1.05 -3.74 -19.16
C GLN A 164 -0.58 -4.52 -17.93
N ALA A 165 -1.48 -5.23 -17.25
CA ALA A 165 -1.17 -6.10 -16.11
C ALA A 165 -0.18 -7.23 -16.50
N LYS A 166 -0.48 -7.98 -17.58
CA LYS A 166 0.37 -9.10 -18.03
C LYS A 166 1.80 -8.67 -18.37
N LYS A 167 1.97 -7.59 -19.14
CA LYS A 167 3.29 -7.04 -19.52
C LYS A 167 4.12 -6.55 -18.33
N TYR A 168 3.47 -6.16 -17.24
CA TYR A 168 4.15 -5.72 -16.03
C TYR A 168 4.70 -6.91 -15.23
N LEU A 169 3.88 -7.96 -15.09
CA LEU A 169 4.23 -9.16 -14.33
C LEU A 169 5.43 -9.90 -14.91
N SER A 170 5.50 -10.04 -16.24
CA SER A 170 6.61 -10.71 -16.94
C SER A 170 7.97 -10.02 -16.81
N LYS A 171 8.05 -8.84 -16.16
CA LYS A 171 9.26 -8.01 -16.13
C LYS A 171 9.71 -7.56 -14.73
N TYR A 172 8.88 -7.68 -13.68
CA TYR A 172 9.12 -6.95 -12.41
C TYR A 172 8.69 -7.69 -11.13
N TYR A 173 9.01 -8.98 -10.98
CA TYR A 173 8.52 -9.80 -9.88
C TYR A 173 9.36 -9.71 -8.59
N GLU A 174 8.99 -8.81 -7.65
CA GLU A 174 9.55 -8.72 -6.27
C GLU A 174 8.48 -8.15 -5.28
N SER A 175 8.38 -8.68 -4.04
CA SER A 175 7.19 -8.63 -3.14
C SER A 175 7.25 -7.69 -1.90
N ASN A 176 6.10 -7.06 -1.57
CA ASN A 176 5.23 -7.25 -0.36
C ASN A 176 3.74 -7.01 -0.72
N HIS A 177 3.53 -6.93 -2.03
CA HIS A 177 2.40 -6.46 -2.83
C HIS A 177 2.44 -7.33 -4.09
N SER A 178 2.76 -8.60 -3.89
CA SER A 178 2.34 -9.72 -4.72
C SER A 178 0.80 -9.88 -4.74
N ASP A 179 0.13 -9.01 -4.01
CA ASP A 179 -1.19 -9.28 -3.44
C ASP A 179 -2.25 -8.38 -4.04
N PHE A 180 -1.83 -7.31 -4.71
CA PHE A 180 -2.62 -6.87 -5.82
C PHE A 180 -2.35 -7.73 -7.08
N VAL A 181 -1.27 -8.51 -7.07
CA VAL A 181 -0.76 -9.23 -8.23
C VAL A 181 -1.55 -10.51 -8.53
N ILE A 182 -2.35 -11.02 -7.60
CA ILE A 182 -3.39 -12.00 -7.93
C ILE A 182 -4.78 -11.38 -7.97
N ALA A 183 -5.01 -10.18 -7.39
CA ALA A 183 -6.32 -9.51 -7.40
C ALA A 183 -6.92 -9.31 -8.82
N MET A 184 -6.10 -9.52 -9.82
CA MET A 184 -6.39 -9.54 -11.23
C MET A 184 -6.30 -10.90 -11.95
N LEU A 185 -5.58 -11.88 -11.40
CA LEU A 185 -5.74 -13.28 -11.82
C LEU A 185 -7.22 -13.69 -11.74
N ILE A 186 -7.89 -13.10 -10.77
CA ILE A 186 -9.21 -13.44 -10.27
C ILE A 186 -10.34 -12.77 -11.03
N GLN A 187 -10.20 -11.52 -11.47
CA GLN A 187 -11.24 -11.01 -12.37
C GLN A 187 -11.25 -11.77 -13.72
N SER A 188 -10.17 -12.50 -14.01
CA SER A 188 -9.90 -13.22 -15.26
C SER A 188 -10.41 -14.66 -15.31
N TYR A 189 -11.04 -15.19 -14.27
CA TYR A 189 -11.92 -16.37 -14.42
C TYR A 189 -13.40 -15.95 -14.57
N LEU A 190 -13.77 -14.87 -13.88
CA LEU A 190 -15.16 -14.49 -13.57
C LEU A 190 -16.03 -13.95 -14.71
N ASN A 191 -15.54 -13.97 -15.95
CA ASN A 191 -16.40 -13.70 -17.10
C ASN A 191 -16.57 -14.95 -18.00
N VAL A 192 -16.07 -16.12 -17.60
CA VAL A 192 -16.08 -17.37 -18.39
C VAL A 192 -16.93 -18.43 -17.68
N LYS A 193 -17.88 -19.03 -18.39
CA LYS A 193 -19.03 -19.81 -17.91
C LYS A 193 -18.79 -21.34 -17.76
N ASP A 194 -17.60 -21.83 -17.38
CA ASP A 194 -17.37 -23.29 -17.24
C ASP A 194 -16.27 -23.61 -16.20
N TYR A 195 -16.50 -24.60 -15.32
CA TYR A 195 -15.69 -24.94 -14.14
C TYR A 195 -14.51 -25.91 -14.43
N ARG A 196 -14.46 -26.54 -15.61
CA ARG A 196 -13.44 -27.60 -15.88
C ARG A 196 -11.99 -27.12 -16.08
N ASN A 197 -11.76 -25.83 -16.38
CA ASN A 197 -10.44 -25.37 -16.83
C ASN A 197 -9.55 -24.73 -15.75
N ALA A 198 -10.01 -24.53 -14.51
CA ALA A 198 -9.21 -23.93 -13.45
C ALA A 198 -7.85 -24.64 -13.22
N LYS A 199 -7.80 -25.96 -13.47
CA LYS A 199 -6.61 -26.81 -13.34
C LYS A 199 -5.57 -26.59 -14.45
N GLU A 200 -6.00 -26.44 -15.70
CA GLU A 200 -5.12 -26.10 -16.85
C GLU A 200 -4.54 -24.69 -16.70
N TRP A 201 -5.31 -23.76 -16.14
CA TRP A 201 -4.86 -22.39 -15.90
C TRP A 201 -3.81 -22.31 -14.81
N LYS A 202 -3.97 -23.09 -13.72
CA LYS A 202 -2.93 -23.28 -12.72
C LYS A 202 -1.64 -23.77 -13.36
N GLN A 203 -1.71 -24.82 -14.18
CA GLN A 203 -0.54 -25.34 -14.91
C GLN A 203 0.13 -24.30 -15.83
N LYS A 204 -0.66 -23.46 -16.51
CA LYS A 204 -0.13 -22.43 -17.41
C LYS A 204 0.53 -21.28 -16.66
N LEU A 205 0.01 -20.91 -15.49
CA LEU A 205 0.61 -19.92 -14.61
C LEU A 205 1.87 -20.44 -13.93
N ASP A 206 1.85 -21.70 -13.51
CA ASP A 206 3.02 -22.38 -12.97
C ASP A 206 4.09 -22.54 -14.05
N SER A 207 3.71 -22.68 -15.34
CA SER A 207 4.64 -22.65 -16.47
C SER A 207 5.19 -21.26 -16.79
N ASP A 208 4.35 -20.22 -16.80
CA ASP A 208 4.75 -18.85 -17.13
C ASP A 208 5.53 -18.18 -15.98
N PHE A 209 5.31 -18.65 -14.74
CA PHE A 209 5.88 -18.12 -13.52
C PHE A 209 6.25 -19.25 -12.53
N PRO A 210 7.28 -20.06 -12.82
CA PRO A 210 7.60 -21.28 -12.06
C PRO A 210 8.03 -21.06 -10.60
N ASP A 211 8.65 -19.91 -10.29
CA ASP A 211 9.14 -19.59 -8.94
C ASP A 211 8.22 -18.62 -8.18
N ASN A 212 6.93 -18.66 -8.46
CA ASN A 212 6.03 -17.58 -8.02
C ASN A 212 5.73 -17.59 -6.51
N GLY A 213 5.94 -18.65 -5.74
CA GLY A 213 5.72 -18.65 -4.27
C GLY A 213 4.25 -18.52 -3.82
N PHE A 214 3.27 -18.52 -4.75
CA PHE A 214 1.83 -18.37 -4.47
C PHE A 214 1.04 -19.68 -4.47
N GLN A 215 1.71 -20.83 -4.61
CA GLN A 215 1.09 -22.15 -4.84
C GLN A 215 0.04 -22.54 -3.78
N ASN A 216 0.20 -22.10 -2.53
CA ASN A 216 -0.72 -22.38 -1.42
C ASN A 216 -1.94 -21.44 -1.36
N GLU A 217 -1.84 -20.22 -1.87
CA GLU A 217 -2.94 -19.24 -1.88
C GLU A 217 -3.98 -19.53 -2.99
N PHE A 218 -3.65 -20.43 -3.94
CA PHE A 218 -4.57 -20.91 -4.99
C PHE A 218 -5.72 -21.78 -4.47
N ALA A 219 -5.51 -22.55 -3.40
CA ALA A 219 -6.48 -23.55 -2.92
C ALA A 219 -7.73 -22.92 -2.28
N SER A 220 -7.61 -21.72 -1.71
CA SER A 220 -8.71 -21.03 -1.02
C SER A 220 -9.61 -20.20 -1.95
N ILE A 221 -9.26 -20.05 -3.22
CA ILE A 221 -9.98 -19.20 -4.20
C ILE A 221 -10.74 -20.06 -5.22
N ALA A 222 -10.40 -21.34 -5.35
CA ALA A 222 -10.99 -22.28 -6.30
C ALA A 222 -12.06 -23.23 -5.71
N ASN A 223 -12.25 -23.21 -4.39
CA ASN A 223 -13.32 -23.88 -3.65
C ASN A 223 -14.37 -22.86 -3.22
#